data_AF-K1WVX8-F1
#
_entry.id   AF-K1WVX8-F1
#
_cell.length_a   1.000
_cell.length_b   1.000
_cell.length_c   1.000
_cell.angle_alpha   90.00
_cell.angle_beta   90.00
_cell.angle_gamma   90.00
#
_symmetry.space_group_name_H-M   'P 1'
#
loop_
_entity.id
_entity.type
_entity.pdbx_description
1 polymer ?
#
loop_
_entity_poly.entity_id
_entity_poly.type
_entity_poly.pdbx_seq_one_letter_code
_entity_poly.pdbx_strand_id
1 'polypeptide(L)'
;MVIPGSLDFGSIHASVDWKGQQYKVKIYPRLVHTIKSFNSRFQGAPLMTVAGARKKLQVCDKMVHSLSETPANEMGGFRIEVSLTDSTLRGAKATADGMPFYDLNWWLDPPAGYEAYKLDFKVLSPKALVQNAKWVLQRAEDLGMLASDNNRSIDKLQKKVMADVQASLGWNAGKLKTTKSLSPTAWWTGRHSDSTLDYTETSSNVVILNYLTKHFDTRTSFQRLITDIRKELGGLVPCPKSLEASPTHMLKRDGWDPVRMLCNAADCGVRLHGRAVYRWLAQLVIKGTISKQTIGIGSGDKDAVIMAQERAVSPDNALNDTARHLIKTYGNSKDQIKDFFNVVRHQLSAKIGAEYLPCQKNPFDLTHYYNIHKFDPKNFSKFRLRCENETCRHGMSAAATWAYIARFVDSGELSRIAVGLPPLRAVDSGELDLPRNTLSNIRQKHVTRVKNVPASPVAPAVFKTHWTRGDGNCMFSAIAKAMGGHLSHDQVRTAGITWIRDHPADFITRIEHNIPQDVYWAELKQSATITDPSRPIMQALEKGYLNVMKNSGVYGDDLILKAVCEAYSLHLVILQELDDKRATWMEVRCDGSEPEAVIWLHLRDLHYENLLVQSQLRP
;
A
#
# COMPACT_ATOMS: atom_id res chain seq x y z
N MET A 1 24.20 -6.96 -2.33
CA MET A 1 23.28 -7.26 -1.20
C MET A 1 22.53 -5.97 -0.88
N VAL A 2 21.24 -6.00 -0.56
CA VAL A 2 20.42 -4.80 -0.25
C VAL A 2 19.69 -5.07 1.05
N ILE A 3 19.74 -4.22 2.08
CA ILE A 3 18.77 -4.17 3.21
C ILE A 3 19.01 -2.92 4.06
N PRO A 4 17.98 -2.34 4.74
CA PRO A 4 16.69 -2.89 5.21
C PRO A 4 15.45 -2.54 4.38
N GLY A 5 14.88 -3.59 3.78
CA GLY A 5 13.69 -3.63 2.94
C GLY A 5 13.58 -4.92 2.12
N SER A 6 14.73 -5.57 1.81
CA SER A 6 14.78 -6.78 0.96
C SER A 6 14.68 -8.12 1.71
N LEU A 7 14.69 -8.10 3.05
CA LEU A 7 14.69 -9.28 3.92
C LEU A 7 15.87 -10.27 3.76
N ASP A 8 16.81 -10.14 2.81
CA ASP A 8 18.03 -10.99 2.72
C ASP A 8 19.13 -10.50 1.74
N PHE A 9 20.20 -11.28 1.56
CA PHE A 9 21.35 -10.99 0.71
C PHE A 9 21.14 -11.37 -0.77
N GLY A 10 21.23 -10.40 -1.68
CA GLY A 10 21.09 -10.63 -3.13
C GLY A 10 22.37 -11.04 -3.90
N SER A 11 23.26 -11.87 -3.35
CA SER A 11 24.42 -12.38 -4.11
C SER A 11 24.94 -13.70 -3.54
N ILE A 12 25.33 -14.64 -4.39
CA ILE A 12 25.87 -15.95 -3.98
C ILE A 12 27.32 -16.11 -4.45
N HIS A 13 28.07 -16.91 -3.71
CA HIS A 13 29.33 -17.49 -4.14
C HIS A 13 29.34 -18.96 -3.69
N ALA A 14 29.17 -19.88 -4.63
CA ALA A 14 29.02 -21.31 -4.39
C ALA A 14 30.19 -22.10 -4.98
N SER A 15 30.56 -23.18 -4.30
CA SER A 15 31.41 -24.24 -4.86
C SER A 15 30.53 -25.42 -5.21
N VAL A 16 30.46 -25.78 -6.50
CA VAL A 16 29.62 -26.85 -7.03
C VAL A 16 30.49 -27.97 -7.56
N ASP A 17 30.24 -29.21 -7.11
CA ASP A 17 30.88 -30.41 -7.68
C ASP A 17 30.04 -30.94 -8.85
N TRP A 18 30.59 -30.90 -10.06
CA TRP A 18 29.90 -31.34 -11.26
C TRP A 18 30.82 -32.23 -12.08
N LYS A 19 30.36 -33.46 -12.35
CA LYS A 19 31.12 -34.48 -13.07
C LYS A 19 32.52 -34.74 -12.47
N GLY A 20 32.64 -34.68 -11.15
CA GLY A 20 33.88 -34.96 -10.42
C GLY A 20 34.89 -33.81 -10.41
N GLN A 21 34.46 -32.60 -10.79
CA GLN A 21 35.28 -31.39 -10.73
C GLN A 21 34.54 -30.28 -9.97
N GLN A 22 35.29 -29.56 -9.14
CA GLN A 22 34.76 -28.43 -8.38
C GLN A 22 34.84 -27.14 -9.19
N TYR A 23 33.71 -26.45 -9.32
CA TYR A 23 33.58 -25.14 -9.97
C TYR A 23 33.17 -24.08 -8.96
N LYS A 24 33.73 -22.87 -9.12
CA LYS A 24 33.30 -21.70 -8.32
C LYS A 24 32.34 -20.86 -9.14
N VAL A 25 31.11 -20.72 -8.65
CA VAL A 25 30.07 -19.93 -9.31
C VAL A 25 29.71 -18.72 -8.47
N LYS A 26 29.63 -17.54 -9.10
CA LYS A 26 29.14 -16.31 -8.48
C LYS A 26 27.91 -15.83 -9.23
N ILE A 27 26.85 -15.52 -8.49
CA ILE A 27 25.63 -14.92 -9.03
C ILE A 27 25.36 -13.64 -8.28
N TYR A 28 25.29 -12.53 -9.00
CA TYR A 28 25.08 -11.22 -8.39
C TYR A 28 24.38 -10.25 -9.35
N PRO A 29 23.65 -9.24 -8.83
CA PRO A 29 22.92 -8.29 -9.65
C PRO A 29 23.86 -7.43 -10.48
N ARG A 30 23.46 -7.11 -11.72
CA ARG A 30 24.22 -6.21 -12.60
C ARG A 30 24.34 -4.79 -12.04
N LEU A 31 23.47 -4.42 -11.11
CA LEU A 31 23.51 -3.19 -10.31
C LEU A 31 24.93 -2.81 -9.82
N VAL A 32 25.75 -3.79 -9.42
CA VAL A 32 27.12 -3.48 -8.95
C VAL A 32 27.98 -2.84 -10.05
N HIS A 33 27.73 -3.16 -11.32
CA HIS A 33 28.43 -2.56 -12.45
C HIS A 33 27.95 -1.13 -12.71
N THR A 34 26.67 -0.86 -12.55
CA THR A 34 26.08 0.48 -12.58
C THR A 34 26.68 1.36 -11.47
N ILE A 35 26.81 0.84 -10.25
CA ILE A 35 27.46 1.57 -9.15
C ILE A 35 28.94 1.85 -9.48
N LYS A 36 29.64 0.87 -10.08
CA LYS A 36 31.04 1.02 -10.49
C LYS A 36 31.24 2.03 -11.62
N SER A 37 30.28 2.20 -12.53
CA SER A 37 30.38 3.22 -13.58
C SER A 37 30.27 4.63 -13.03
N PHE A 38 29.51 4.84 -11.95
CA PHE A 38 29.47 6.12 -11.25
C PHE A 38 30.70 6.36 -10.38
N ASN A 39 31.16 5.34 -9.66
CA ASN A 39 32.35 5.45 -8.82
C ASN A 39 33.06 4.10 -8.64
N SER A 40 34.09 3.84 -9.45
CA SER A 40 34.90 2.62 -9.35
C SER A 40 35.69 2.51 -8.05
N ARG A 41 35.93 3.62 -7.34
CA ARG A 41 36.64 3.69 -6.05
C ARG A 41 35.69 3.78 -4.86
N PHE A 42 34.44 3.32 -5.02
CA PHE A 42 33.41 3.41 -3.99
C PHE A 42 33.74 2.70 -2.68
N GLN A 43 34.64 1.71 -2.63
CA GLN A 43 35.08 1.13 -1.36
C GLN A 43 36.10 2.03 -0.63
N GLY A 44 37.09 2.57 -1.36
CA GLY A 44 38.08 3.54 -0.84
C GLY A 44 38.95 3.00 0.31
N ALA A 45 39.79 3.88 0.87
CA ALA A 45 40.61 3.60 2.05
C ALA A 45 39.73 3.41 3.32
N PRO A 46 40.21 2.68 4.34
CA PRO A 46 39.48 2.49 5.60
C PRO A 46 39.04 3.82 6.23
N LEU A 47 37.78 3.88 6.66
CA LEU A 47 37.25 5.06 7.37
C LEU A 47 37.82 5.07 8.79
N MET A 48 38.59 6.10 9.11
CA MET A 48 39.23 6.25 10.43
C MET A 48 38.56 7.32 11.28
N THR A 49 38.05 8.40 10.65
CA THR A 49 37.49 9.58 11.33
C THR A 49 36.03 9.83 10.97
N VAL A 50 35.31 10.53 11.85
CA VAL A 50 33.91 10.92 11.64
C VAL A 50 33.77 11.82 10.42
N ALA A 51 34.73 12.72 10.16
CA ALA A 51 34.79 13.51 8.94
C ALA A 51 34.84 12.64 7.67
N GLY A 52 35.66 11.58 7.69
CA GLY A 52 35.72 10.61 6.60
C GLY A 52 34.39 9.88 6.39
N ALA A 53 33.72 9.50 7.47
CA ALA A 53 32.40 8.86 7.41
C ALA A 53 31.31 9.80 6.86
N ARG A 54 31.27 11.07 7.30
CA ARG A 54 30.34 12.09 6.75
C ARG A 54 30.55 12.31 5.25
N LYS A 55 31.80 12.48 4.82
CA LYS A 55 32.15 12.59 3.40
C LYS A 55 31.68 11.36 2.62
N LYS A 56 31.79 10.17 3.22
CA LYS A 56 31.32 8.93 2.60
C LYS A 56 29.79 8.84 2.51
N LEU A 57 29.05 9.30 3.51
CA LEU A 57 27.59 9.41 3.43
C LEU A 57 27.16 10.35 2.30
N GLN A 58 27.83 11.50 2.14
CA GLN A 58 27.57 12.40 1.01
C GLN A 58 27.85 11.73 -0.35
N VAL A 59 28.87 10.87 -0.45
CA VAL A 59 29.10 10.06 -1.66
C VAL A 59 27.97 9.05 -1.86
N CYS A 60 27.44 8.45 -0.79
CA CYS A 60 26.31 7.54 -0.87
C CYS A 60 25.03 8.27 -1.31
N ASP A 61 24.77 9.48 -0.80
CA ASP A 61 23.65 10.32 -1.22
C ASP A 61 23.70 10.67 -2.71
N LYS A 62 24.87 11.09 -3.19
CA LYS A 62 25.11 11.31 -4.64
C LYS A 62 24.86 10.03 -5.45
N MET A 63 25.27 8.87 -4.93
CA MET A 63 25.03 7.58 -5.58
C MET A 63 23.53 7.25 -5.65
N VAL A 64 22.78 7.52 -4.59
CA VAL A 64 21.32 7.38 -4.57
C VAL A 64 20.70 8.25 -5.67
N HIS A 65 21.16 9.50 -5.81
CA HIS A 65 20.67 10.40 -6.84
C HIS A 65 20.97 9.87 -8.25
N SER A 66 22.22 9.47 -8.53
CA SER A 66 22.58 8.87 -9.83
C SER A 66 21.77 7.61 -10.15
N LEU A 67 21.57 6.71 -9.17
CA LEU A 67 20.73 5.53 -9.32
C LEU A 67 19.26 5.88 -9.59
N SER A 68 18.76 6.99 -9.04
CA SER A 68 17.37 7.44 -9.26
C SER A 68 17.11 7.97 -10.67
N GLU A 69 18.15 8.43 -11.36
CA GLU A 69 18.10 8.92 -12.74
C GLU A 69 18.44 7.83 -13.77
N THR A 70 18.97 6.70 -13.31
CA THR A 70 19.37 5.60 -14.19
C THR A 70 18.13 4.89 -14.75
N PRO A 71 18.07 4.56 -16.05
CA PRO A 71 17.03 3.73 -16.63
C PRO A 71 16.95 2.34 -16.01
N ALA A 72 15.73 1.79 -15.85
CA ALA A 72 15.50 0.50 -15.18
C ALA A 72 16.21 -0.68 -15.86
N ASN A 73 16.32 -0.66 -17.19
CA ASN A 73 17.03 -1.67 -17.98
C ASN A 73 18.55 -1.70 -17.74
N GLU A 74 19.14 -0.61 -17.27
CA GLU A 74 20.57 -0.52 -16.96
C GLU A 74 20.93 -1.00 -15.54
N MET A 75 19.94 -1.00 -14.63
CA MET A 75 20.11 -1.51 -13.26
C MET A 75 19.68 -2.98 -13.09
N GLY A 76 18.87 -3.48 -14.03
CA GLY A 76 18.25 -4.79 -13.97
C GLY A 76 19.17 -5.95 -14.35
N GLY A 77 18.71 -7.16 -14.00
CA GLY A 77 19.34 -8.42 -14.35
C GLY A 77 20.44 -8.86 -13.38
N PHE A 78 20.98 -10.04 -13.65
CA PHE A 78 22.04 -10.68 -12.88
C PHE A 78 23.18 -11.09 -13.80
N ARG A 79 24.34 -11.37 -13.21
CA ARG A 79 25.50 -11.92 -13.87
C ARG A 79 25.86 -13.23 -13.19
N ILE A 80 26.06 -14.27 -13.99
CA ILE A 80 26.60 -15.56 -13.56
C ILE A 80 28.04 -15.63 -14.03
N GLU A 81 28.97 -15.84 -13.11
CA GLU A 81 30.38 -16.07 -13.40
C GLU A 81 30.77 -17.47 -12.91
N VAL A 82 31.28 -18.29 -13.82
CA VAL A 82 31.86 -19.60 -13.49
C VAL A 82 33.37 -19.51 -13.66
N SER A 83 34.12 -19.86 -12.61
CA SER A 83 35.57 -19.99 -12.69
C SER A 83 35.91 -21.45 -13.00
N LEU A 84 36.63 -21.66 -14.10
CA LEU A 84 37.11 -22.96 -14.55
C LEU A 84 38.59 -22.86 -14.94
N THR A 85 39.27 -24.00 -14.96
CA THR A 85 40.69 -24.10 -15.34
C THR A 85 40.82 -25.26 -16.32
N ASP A 86 41.47 -24.99 -17.45
CA ASP A 86 41.69 -25.95 -18.53
C ASP A 86 43.09 -25.69 -19.13
N SER A 87 43.69 -26.70 -19.75
CA SER A 87 45.00 -26.58 -20.41
C SER A 87 44.93 -25.79 -21.71
N THR A 88 43.74 -25.64 -22.31
CA THR A 88 43.54 -24.87 -23.55
C THR A 88 42.29 -23.99 -23.50
N LEU A 89 42.31 -22.86 -24.23
CA LEU A 89 41.13 -22.00 -24.38
C LEU A 89 39.95 -22.75 -25.04
N ARG A 90 40.25 -23.66 -25.97
CA ARG A 90 39.23 -24.48 -26.65
C ARG A 90 38.55 -25.44 -25.67
N GLY A 91 39.32 -26.13 -24.83
CA GLY A 91 38.80 -27.01 -23.77
C GLY A 91 37.99 -26.24 -22.73
N ALA A 92 38.50 -25.08 -22.31
CA ALA A 92 37.78 -24.16 -21.43
C ALA A 92 36.41 -23.77 -21.98
N LYS A 93 36.34 -23.40 -23.28
CA LYS A 93 35.09 -23.04 -23.94
C LYS A 93 34.12 -24.22 -24.04
N ALA A 94 34.60 -25.38 -24.50
CA ALA A 94 33.76 -26.57 -24.62
C ALA A 94 33.18 -27.00 -23.25
N THR A 95 33.97 -26.87 -22.19
CA THR A 95 33.53 -27.15 -20.82
C THR A 95 32.47 -26.14 -20.38
N ALA A 96 32.70 -24.84 -20.60
CA ALA A 96 31.71 -23.80 -20.28
C ALA A 96 30.38 -24.00 -21.02
N ASP A 97 30.43 -24.23 -22.34
CA ASP A 97 29.23 -24.41 -23.17
C ASP A 97 28.41 -25.63 -22.74
N GLY A 98 29.04 -26.64 -22.12
CA GLY A 98 28.40 -27.84 -21.59
C GLY A 98 27.94 -27.76 -20.13
N MET A 99 28.12 -26.63 -19.44
CA MET A 99 27.70 -26.47 -18.04
C MET A 99 26.25 -25.99 -17.92
N PRO A 100 25.46 -26.56 -17.00
CA PRO A 100 24.08 -26.11 -16.79
C PRO A 100 24.00 -24.81 -15.98
N PHE A 101 25.11 -24.37 -15.36
CA PHE A 101 25.12 -23.25 -14.42
C PHE A 101 24.74 -21.89 -15.02
N TYR A 102 24.82 -21.73 -16.34
CA TYR A 102 24.41 -20.51 -17.04
C TYR A 102 22.89 -20.43 -17.24
N ASP A 103 22.18 -21.56 -17.13
CA ASP A 103 20.72 -21.58 -17.13
C ASP A 103 20.20 -21.24 -15.74
N LEU A 104 19.33 -20.23 -15.67
CA LEU A 104 18.69 -19.81 -14.43
C LEU A 104 17.83 -20.92 -13.83
N ASN A 105 17.22 -21.76 -14.67
CA ASN A 105 16.35 -22.83 -14.21
C ASN A 105 17.11 -23.87 -13.38
N TRP A 106 18.40 -24.08 -13.63
CA TRP A 106 19.23 -24.97 -12.81
C TRP A 106 19.33 -24.49 -11.35
N TRP A 107 19.27 -23.17 -11.12
CA TRP A 107 19.31 -22.60 -9.78
C TRP A 107 17.93 -22.51 -9.13
N LEU A 108 16.87 -22.36 -9.92
CA LEU A 108 15.48 -22.31 -9.44
C LEU A 108 14.94 -23.70 -9.11
N ASP A 109 15.29 -24.68 -9.94
CA ASP A 109 14.86 -26.06 -9.85
C ASP A 109 16.04 -26.99 -10.17
N PRO A 110 17.03 -27.09 -9.26
CA PRO A 110 18.19 -27.94 -9.47
C PRO A 110 17.79 -29.41 -9.59
N PRO A 111 18.50 -30.19 -10.42
CA PRO A 111 18.26 -31.61 -10.57
C PRO A 111 18.55 -32.38 -9.28
N ALA A 112 18.05 -33.61 -9.22
CA ALA A 112 18.24 -34.48 -8.06
C ALA A 112 19.72 -34.63 -7.68
N GLY A 113 20.04 -34.49 -6.39
CA GLY A 113 21.40 -34.46 -5.86
C GLY A 113 22.05 -33.07 -5.79
N TYR A 114 21.39 -32.03 -6.30
CA TYR A 114 21.85 -30.64 -6.28
C TYR A 114 20.90 -29.67 -5.55
N GLU A 115 19.92 -30.21 -4.81
CA GLU A 115 18.84 -29.45 -4.15
C GLU A 115 19.35 -28.39 -3.17
N ALA A 116 20.52 -28.63 -2.56
CA ALA A 116 21.18 -27.69 -1.65
C ALA A 116 21.57 -26.36 -2.33
N TYR A 117 21.65 -26.33 -3.66
CA TYR A 117 21.96 -25.12 -4.43
C TYR A 117 20.72 -24.35 -4.89
N LYS A 118 19.51 -24.81 -4.55
CA LYS A 118 18.27 -24.12 -4.90
C LYS A 118 18.25 -22.70 -4.35
N LEU A 119 18.02 -21.73 -5.23
CA LEU A 119 17.99 -20.32 -4.90
C LEU A 119 16.56 -19.78 -4.94
N ASP A 120 16.29 -18.88 -4.01
CA ASP A 120 15.12 -17.99 -4.07
C ASP A 120 15.51 -16.68 -4.77
N PHE A 121 14.60 -16.13 -5.58
CA PHE A 121 14.80 -14.88 -6.30
C PHE A 121 13.90 -13.79 -5.76
N LYS A 122 14.54 -12.78 -5.18
CA LYS A 122 13.86 -11.56 -4.75
C LYS A 122 14.03 -10.47 -5.79
N VAL A 123 12.94 -10.12 -6.44
CA VAL A 123 12.92 -9.03 -7.42
C VAL A 123 12.69 -7.72 -6.68
N LEU A 124 13.57 -6.75 -6.90
CA LEU A 124 13.44 -5.41 -6.34
C LEU A 124 13.31 -4.41 -7.47
N SER A 125 12.27 -3.59 -7.45
CA SER A 125 12.16 -2.49 -8.41
C SER A 125 13.27 -1.46 -8.16
N PRO A 126 13.79 -0.80 -9.22
CA PRO A 126 14.78 0.27 -9.03
C PRO A 126 14.31 1.39 -8.10
N LYS A 127 13.01 1.71 -8.13
CA LYS A 127 12.41 2.68 -7.21
C LYS A 127 12.49 2.20 -5.76
N ALA A 128 12.16 0.94 -5.49
CA ALA A 128 12.24 0.37 -4.15
C ALA A 128 13.69 0.30 -3.63
N LEU A 129 14.66 -0.02 -4.50
CA LEU A 129 16.09 0.04 -4.19
C LEU A 129 16.52 1.45 -3.74
N VAL A 130 16.17 2.47 -4.53
CA VAL A 130 16.50 3.87 -4.26
C VAL A 130 15.82 4.35 -2.98
N GLN A 131 14.53 4.02 -2.79
CA GLN A 131 13.78 4.40 -1.59
C GLN A 131 14.34 3.74 -0.33
N ASN A 132 14.72 2.46 -0.41
CA ASN A 132 15.42 1.75 0.66
C ASN A 132 16.71 2.47 1.04
N ALA A 133 17.56 2.80 0.06
CA ALA A 133 18.82 3.49 0.32
C ALA A 133 18.60 4.90 0.92
N LYS A 134 17.64 5.67 0.40
CA LYS A 134 17.23 6.98 0.95
C LYS A 134 16.81 6.87 2.41
N TRP A 135 15.97 5.89 2.71
CA TRP A 135 15.45 5.71 4.07
C TRP A 135 16.56 5.36 5.07
N VAL A 136 17.49 4.47 4.72
CA VAL A 136 18.63 4.12 5.61
C VAL A 136 19.52 5.33 5.85
N LEU A 137 19.80 6.08 4.79
CA LEU A 137 20.61 7.28 4.84
C LEU A 137 19.96 8.34 5.75
N GLN A 138 18.69 8.66 5.50
CA GLN A 138 17.91 9.59 6.31
C GLN A 138 17.88 9.14 7.78
N ARG A 139 17.75 7.84 8.03
CA ARG A 139 17.70 7.32 9.39
C ARG A 139 19.03 7.45 10.14
N ALA A 140 20.15 7.37 9.43
CA ALA A 140 21.46 7.63 10.01
C ALA A 140 21.60 9.11 10.41
N GLU A 141 21.03 10.02 9.62
CA GLU A 141 20.99 11.46 9.90
C GLU A 141 20.07 11.79 11.07
N ASP A 142 18.82 11.30 11.05
CA ASP A 142 17.80 11.54 12.08
C ASP A 142 18.26 11.11 13.48
N LEU A 143 18.99 10.00 13.56
CA LEU A 143 19.50 9.46 14.81
C LEU A 143 20.84 10.09 15.22
N GLY A 144 21.36 11.07 14.46
CA GLY A 144 22.61 11.74 14.75
C GLY A 144 23.81 10.79 14.81
N MET A 145 23.80 9.70 14.03
CA MET A 145 24.79 8.63 14.14
C MET A 145 26.22 9.11 13.90
N LEU A 146 26.39 10.21 13.16
CA LEU A 146 27.66 10.88 12.92
C LEU A 146 27.70 12.32 13.47
N ALA A 147 26.92 12.67 14.50
CA ALA A 147 26.83 14.04 15.04
C ALA A 147 28.03 14.49 15.92
N SER A 148 29.07 13.66 16.06
CA SER A 148 30.24 13.95 16.90
C SER A 148 31.31 14.84 16.22
N ASP A 149 32.37 15.18 16.95
CA ASP A 149 33.56 15.88 16.42
C ASP A 149 34.15 15.15 15.20
N ASN A 150 34.49 15.93 14.18
CA ASN A 150 35.08 15.52 12.91
C ASN A 150 36.38 14.73 13.07
N ASN A 151 37.23 15.11 14.04
CA ASN A 151 38.55 14.53 14.23
C ASN A 151 38.52 13.26 15.08
N ARG A 152 37.37 12.94 15.69
CA ARG A 152 37.19 11.73 16.49
C ARG A 152 37.26 10.49 15.60
N SER A 153 37.84 9.42 16.15
CA SER A 153 37.81 8.10 15.51
C SER A 153 36.39 7.54 15.46
N ILE A 154 36.06 6.82 14.39
CA ILE A 154 34.74 6.19 14.28
C ILE A 154 34.63 4.94 15.16
N ASP A 155 33.51 4.81 15.86
CA ASP A 155 33.24 3.66 16.72
C ASP A 155 32.68 2.44 15.93
N LYS A 156 32.41 1.35 16.64
CA LYS A 156 31.89 0.10 16.04
C LYS A 156 30.50 0.28 15.42
N LEU A 157 29.64 1.07 16.05
CA LEU A 157 28.28 1.31 15.57
C LEU A 157 28.33 2.15 14.30
N GLN A 158 29.13 3.22 14.28
CA GLN A 158 29.33 4.08 13.12
C GLN A 158 29.90 3.30 11.93
N LYS A 159 30.87 2.40 12.15
CA LYS A 159 31.36 1.48 11.11
C LYS A 159 30.24 0.58 10.57
N LYS A 160 29.35 0.10 11.44
CA LYS A 160 28.21 -0.73 11.07
C LYS A 160 27.17 0.04 10.27
N VAL A 161 26.82 1.26 10.70
CA VAL A 161 25.94 2.19 9.98
C VAL A 161 26.48 2.43 8.56
N MET A 162 27.78 2.69 8.42
CA MET A 162 28.40 2.88 7.10
C MET A 162 28.32 1.64 6.22
N ALA A 163 28.53 0.45 6.80
CA ALA A 163 28.38 -0.82 6.07
C ALA A 163 26.94 -1.05 5.63
N ASP A 164 25.97 -0.73 6.49
CA ASP A 164 24.53 -0.88 6.21
C ASP A 164 24.05 0.12 5.15
N VAL A 165 24.52 1.38 5.18
CA VAL A 165 24.24 2.38 4.13
C VAL A 165 24.80 1.94 2.78
N GLN A 166 26.05 1.45 2.72
CA GLN A 166 26.62 0.95 1.47
C GLN A 166 25.89 -0.31 0.98
N ALA A 167 25.53 -1.21 1.89
CA ALA A 167 24.73 -2.38 1.55
C ALA A 167 23.33 -1.96 1.04
N SER A 168 22.70 -0.93 1.60
CA SER A 168 21.39 -0.45 1.14
C SER A 168 21.38 -0.02 -0.34
N LEU A 169 22.53 0.38 -0.88
CA LEU A 169 22.74 0.73 -2.29
C LEU A 169 22.96 -0.48 -3.20
N GLY A 170 23.17 -1.68 -2.66
CA GLY A 170 23.53 -2.88 -3.42
C GLY A 170 25.02 -3.23 -3.34
N TRP A 171 25.86 -2.41 -2.71
CA TRP A 171 27.30 -2.64 -2.59
C TRP A 171 27.63 -3.73 -1.56
N ASN A 172 28.76 -4.42 -1.74
CA ASN A 172 29.21 -5.43 -0.79
C ASN A 172 29.98 -4.76 0.37
N ALA A 173 29.56 -5.01 1.61
CA ALA A 173 30.19 -4.48 2.83
C ALA A 173 31.61 -5.04 3.09
N GLY A 174 32.10 -5.98 2.28
CA GLY A 174 33.43 -6.55 2.36
C GLY A 174 33.62 -7.33 3.65
N LYS A 175 34.61 -6.96 4.47
CA LYS A 175 34.88 -7.60 5.77
C LYS A 175 33.92 -7.18 6.89
N LEU A 176 33.10 -6.14 6.67
CA LEU A 176 32.17 -5.65 7.68
C LEU A 176 30.87 -6.47 7.65
N LYS A 177 30.39 -6.88 8.83
CA LYS A 177 29.10 -7.56 8.97
C LYS A 177 27.97 -6.53 8.99
N THR A 178 27.05 -6.65 8.05
CA THR A 178 25.83 -5.83 8.00
C THR A 178 24.83 -6.27 9.07
N THR A 179 23.94 -5.35 9.45
CA THR A 179 22.82 -5.63 10.34
C THR A 179 21.74 -6.43 9.59
N LYS A 180 21.21 -7.48 10.21
CA LYS A 180 20.10 -8.26 9.64
C LYS A 180 18.84 -7.41 9.58
N SER A 181 18.10 -7.50 8.47
CA SER A 181 16.90 -6.70 8.16
C SER A 181 15.83 -6.75 9.24
N LEU A 182 15.60 -7.96 9.78
CA LEU A 182 14.59 -8.25 10.80
C LEU A 182 15.16 -8.19 12.22
N SER A 183 16.39 -7.70 12.41
CA SER A 183 16.99 -7.63 13.73
C SER A 183 16.21 -6.64 14.60
N PRO A 184 15.60 -7.06 15.71
CA PRO A 184 14.85 -6.16 16.60
C PRO A 184 15.77 -5.14 17.30
N THR A 185 17.07 -5.42 17.30
CA THR A 185 18.16 -4.56 17.79
C THR A 185 18.85 -3.76 16.67
N ALA A 186 18.27 -3.71 15.47
CA ALA A 186 18.87 -2.92 14.41
C ALA A 186 18.93 -1.44 14.80
N TRP A 187 20.03 -0.77 14.49
CA TRP A 187 20.29 0.60 14.96
C TRP A 187 19.24 1.59 14.44
N TRP A 188 18.66 1.35 13.26
CA TRP A 188 17.57 2.15 12.70
C TRP A 188 16.25 2.07 13.49
N THR A 189 16.12 1.17 14.46
CA THR A 189 14.93 1.06 15.34
C THR A 189 14.92 2.10 16.47
N GLY A 190 16.00 2.87 16.67
CA GLY A 190 16.06 3.99 17.61
C GLY A 190 16.27 3.60 19.09
N ARG A 191 16.68 2.35 19.38
CA ARG A 191 17.11 1.94 20.72
C ARG A 191 18.61 2.16 20.90
N HIS A 192 19.01 3.33 21.38
CA HIS A 192 20.30 3.45 22.07
C HIS A 192 20.06 3.95 23.49
N SER A 193 20.09 3.02 24.44
CA SER A 193 20.71 3.28 25.72
C SER A 193 21.24 1.96 26.27
N ASP A 194 22.52 1.97 26.63
CA ASP A 194 23.17 0.96 27.45
C ASP A 194 22.25 0.48 28.57
N SER A 195 21.88 -0.80 28.52
CA SER A 195 21.72 -1.62 29.70
C SER A 195 21.61 -3.06 29.23
N THR A 196 22.55 -3.86 29.69
CA THR A 196 22.43 -5.30 29.87
C THR A 196 21.07 -5.64 30.48
N LEU A 197 20.12 -6.01 29.65
CA LEU A 197 18.89 -6.69 30.05
C LEU A 197 18.77 -7.88 29.10
N ASP A 198 19.13 -9.04 29.65
CA ASP A 198 19.00 -10.34 29.03
C ASP A 198 17.54 -10.57 28.64
N TYR A 199 17.21 -10.36 27.36
CA TYR A 199 15.87 -10.52 26.81
C TYR A 199 15.84 -11.85 26.05
N THR A 200 15.36 -12.90 26.72
CA THR A 200 14.84 -14.08 26.04
C THR A 200 13.35 -13.84 25.77
N GLU A 201 13.01 -13.43 24.53
CA GLU A 201 11.61 -13.26 24.10
C GLU A 201 11.01 -14.64 23.74
N THR A 202 10.03 -15.12 24.52
CA THR A 202 9.18 -16.27 24.18
C THR A 202 7.85 -15.80 23.55
N SER A 203 7.24 -16.63 22.70
CA SER A 203 6.03 -16.33 21.91
C SER A 203 4.84 -15.80 22.72
N SER A 204 4.76 -16.14 24.00
CA SER A 204 3.77 -15.65 24.95
C SER A 204 3.83 -14.13 25.18
N ASN A 205 5.01 -13.52 25.03
CA ASN A 205 5.24 -12.10 25.30
C ASN A 205 4.59 -11.20 24.26
N VAL A 206 4.57 -11.65 23.00
CA VAL A 206 4.00 -10.89 21.88
C VAL A 206 2.46 -10.92 21.94
N VAL A 207 1.87 -12.05 22.34
CA VAL A 207 0.41 -12.22 22.43
C VAL A 207 -0.18 -11.32 23.50
N ILE A 208 0.40 -11.32 24.70
CA ILE A 208 -0.08 -10.50 25.83
C ILE A 208 0.12 -9.00 25.54
N LEU A 209 1.25 -8.63 24.94
CA LEU A 209 1.52 -7.25 24.59
C LEU A 209 0.50 -6.72 23.56
N ASN A 210 0.23 -7.50 22.51
CA ASN A 210 -0.75 -7.12 21.49
C ASN A 210 -2.15 -7.00 22.09
N TYR A 211 -2.55 -7.92 22.96
CA TYR A 211 -3.80 -7.85 23.70
C TYR A 211 -3.88 -6.56 24.53
N LEU A 212 -2.87 -6.25 25.33
CA LEU A 212 -2.87 -5.06 26.19
C LEU A 212 -2.93 -3.76 25.37
N THR A 213 -2.18 -3.68 24.28
CA THR A 213 -2.17 -2.49 23.40
C THR A 213 -3.44 -2.36 22.55
N LYS A 214 -4.24 -3.41 22.41
CA LYS A 214 -5.51 -3.40 21.67
C LYS A 214 -6.71 -3.13 22.60
N HIS A 215 -6.69 -3.68 23.81
CA HIS A 215 -7.83 -3.63 24.74
C HIS A 215 -7.74 -2.47 25.75
N PHE A 216 -6.55 -1.90 25.97
CA PHE A 216 -6.33 -0.85 26.97
C PHE A 216 -5.66 0.40 26.41
N ASP A 217 -5.92 0.73 25.15
CA ASP A 217 -5.31 1.84 24.40
C ASP A 217 -5.90 3.24 24.71
N THR A 218 -7.00 3.32 25.46
CA THR A 218 -7.65 4.58 25.87
C THR A 218 -7.40 4.94 27.33
N ARG A 219 -7.52 6.22 27.69
CA ARG A 219 -7.25 6.70 29.06
C ARG A 219 -8.08 5.99 30.11
N THR A 220 -9.34 5.74 29.81
CA THR A 220 -10.31 5.15 30.72
C THR A 220 -10.12 3.64 30.82
N SER A 221 -9.89 2.94 29.71
CA SER A 221 -9.62 1.49 29.74
C SER A 221 -8.27 1.19 30.41
N PHE A 222 -7.24 1.99 30.13
CA PHE A 222 -5.96 1.92 30.82
C PHE A 222 -6.08 2.28 32.31
N GLN A 223 -6.92 3.25 32.69
CA GLN A 223 -7.19 3.56 34.11
C GLN A 223 -7.89 2.40 34.81
N ARG A 224 -8.84 1.73 34.16
CA ARG A 224 -9.49 0.53 34.69
C ARG A 224 -8.48 -0.60 34.84
N LEU A 225 -7.70 -0.90 33.80
CA LEU A 225 -6.59 -1.85 33.86
C LEU A 225 -5.66 -1.57 35.04
N ILE A 226 -5.20 -0.34 35.21
CA ILE A 226 -4.34 0.03 36.33
C ILE A 226 -5.06 -0.07 37.68
N THR A 227 -6.37 0.16 37.72
CA THR A 227 -7.19 -0.01 38.94
C THR A 227 -7.34 -1.48 39.29
N ASP A 228 -7.58 -2.34 38.31
CA ASP A 228 -7.71 -3.79 38.48
C ASP A 228 -6.35 -4.41 38.87
N ILE A 229 -5.27 -3.98 38.22
CA ILE A 229 -3.89 -4.32 38.59
C ILE A 229 -3.59 -3.86 40.02
N ARG A 230 -3.97 -2.64 40.40
CA ARG A 230 -3.80 -2.17 41.77
C ARG A 230 -4.64 -2.97 42.74
N LYS A 231 -5.86 -3.38 42.39
CA LYS A 231 -6.71 -4.18 43.25
C LYS A 231 -6.10 -5.55 43.53
N GLU A 232 -5.48 -6.18 42.54
CA GLU A 232 -4.76 -7.45 42.70
C GLU A 232 -3.44 -7.28 43.48
N LEU A 233 -2.75 -6.16 43.28
CA LEU A 233 -1.44 -5.87 43.90
C LEU A 233 -1.51 -5.05 45.21
N GLY A 234 -2.67 -4.98 45.87
CA GLY A 234 -2.80 -4.28 47.17
C GLY A 234 -2.66 -2.74 47.10
N GLY A 235 -2.91 -2.14 45.94
CA GLY A 235 -3.06 -0.70 45.73
C GLY A 235 -1.92 -0.04 44.93
N LEU A 236 -0.84 -0.77 44.66
CA LEU A 236 0.41 -0.22 44.11
C LEU A 236 0.78 -0.90 42.78
N VAL A 237 1.42 -0.15 41.87
CA VAL A 237 1.99 -0.71 40.64
C VAL A 237 3.52 -0.68 40.75
N PRO A 238 4.21 -1.83 40.70
CA PRO A 238 5.65 -1.90 40.89
C PRO A 238 6.43 -1.21 39.76
N CYS A 239 7.60 -0.70 40.14
CA CYS A 239 8.54 -0.08 39.23
C CYS A 239 9.45 -1.13 38.58
N PRO A 240 9.86 -0.97 37.31
CA PRO A 240 10.86 -1.85 36.70
C PRO A 240 12.17 -2.00 37.48
N LYS A 241 12.53 -1.01 38.31
CA LYS A 241 13.71 -1.05 39.18
C LYS A 241 13.47 -1.66 40.56
N SER A 242 12.21 -1.84 40.99
CA SER A 242 11.84 -2.47 42.26
C SER A 242 10.49 -3.15 42.15
N LEU A 243 10.50 -4.49 42.17
CA LEU A 243 9.29 -5.32 42.09
C LEU A 243 8.48 -5.30 43.39
N GLU A 244 9.10 -4.99 44.52
CA GLU A 244 8.42 -4.72 45.78
C GLU A 244 7.94 -3.27 45.77
N ALA A 245 6.67 -3.09 45.40
CA ALA A 245 6.05 -1.78 45.35
C ALA A 245 5.84 -1.25 46.77
N SER A 246 6.33 -0.05 47.06
CA SER A 246 6.05 0.67 48.30
C SER A 246 5.35 1.99 47.98
N PRO A 247 4.65 2.63 48.96
CA PRO A 247 4.04 3.95 48.74
C PRO A 247 5.05 5.02 48.29
N THR A 248 6.33 4.85 48.62
CA THR A 248 7.43 5.74 48.24
C THR A 248 8.09 5.35 46.91
N HIS A 249 7.93 4.10 46.42
CA HIS A 249 8.52 3.60 45.18
C HIS A 249 7.52 2.78 44.36
N MET A 250 6.66 3.48 43.62
CA MET A 250 5.61 2.92 42.78
C MET A 250 5.45 3.72 41.49
N LEU A 251 4.97 3.06 40.43
CA LEU A 251 4.56 3.76 39.22
C LEU A 251 3.24 4.50 39.44
N LYS A 252 3.30 5.82 39.32
CA LYS A 252 2.15 6.71 39.23
C LYS A 252 1.94 7.12 37.79
N ARG A 253 0.67 7.32 37.44
CA ARG A 253 0.33 7.89 36.14
C ARG A 253 0.79 9.34 36.12
N ASP A 254 1.61 9.67 35.13
CA ASP A 254 2.18 11.00 34.93
C ASP A 254 1.48 11.78 33.82
N GLY A 255 0.92 11.07 32.84
CA GLY A 255 0.26 11.72 31.72
C GLY A 255 -0.40 10.73 30.78
N TRP A 256 -1.17 11.28 29.86
CA TRP A 256 -1.83 10.55 28.78
C TRP A 256 -1.41 11.15 27.44
N ASP A 257 -1.40 10.30 26.41
CA ASP A 257 -1.04 10.55 25.00
C ASP A 257 0.39 11.11 24.71
N PRO A 258 1.41 10.21 24.58
CA PRO A 258 1.31 8.77 24.85
C PRO A 258 1.16 8.51 26.36
N VAL A 259 0.67 7.33 26.76
CA VAL A 259 0.62 6.92 28.19
C VAL A 259 1.97 7.18 28.86
N ARG A 260 1.96 7.84 30.02
CA ARG A 260 3.16 8.04 30.82
C ARG A 260 2.94 7.56 32.23
N MET A 261 3.87 6.75 32.70
CA MET A 261 3.98 6.39 34.11
C MET A 261 5.36 6.80 34.62
N LEU A 262 5.40 7.52 35.74
CA LEU A 262 6.64 7.84 36.44
C LEU A 262 6.71 7.08 37.75
N CYS A 263 7.91 6.71 38.16
CA CYS A 263 8.11 6.29 39.54
C CYS A 263 8.08 7.53 40.45
N ASN A 264 7.36 7.46 41.56
CA ASN A 264 7.24 8.57 42.50
C ASN A 264 8.41 8.70 43.49
N ALA A 265 9.37 7.77 43.48
CA ALA A 265 10.62 7.90 44.22
C ALA A 265 11.51 8.97 43.58
N ALA A 266 11.91 9.97 44.35
CA ALA A 266 12.65 11.14 43.87
C ALA A 266 14.01 10.80 43.22
N ASP A 267 14.64 9.71 43.64
CA ASP A 267 15.94 9.20 43.19
C ASP A 267 15.85 8.13 42.09
N CYS A 268 14.65 7.58 41.83
CA CYS A 268 14.50 6.45 40.91
C CYS A 268 14.58 6.86 39.43
N GLY A 269 13.99 8.02 39.08
CA GLY A 269 14.04 8.63 37.75
C GLY A 269 13.34 7.85 36.63
N VAL A 270 12.65 6.74 36.93
CA VAL A 270 12.00 5.91 35.91
C VAL A 270 10.78 6.61 35.34
N ARG A 271 10.75 6.75 34.01
CA ARG A 271 9.61 7.23 33.23
C ARG A 271 9.36 6.28 32.06
N LEU A 272 8.17 5.70 32.02
CA LEU A 272 7.73 4.82 30.95
C LEU A 272 6.77 5.59 30.04
N HIS A 273 6.94 5.43 28.73
CA HIS A 273 6.16 6.14 27.71
C HIS A 273 5.56 5.18 26.67
N GLY A 274 4.30 5.40 26.30
CA GLY A 274 3.60 4.70 25.23
C GLY A 274 3.72 3.18 25.35
N ARG A 275 4.25 2.53 24.31
CA ARG A 275 4.43 1.07 24.26
C ARG A 275 5.34 0.51 25.35
N ALA A 276 6.24 1.31 25.95
CA ALA A 276 7.08 0.85 27.06
C ALA A 276 6.25 0.56 28.32
N VAL A 277 5.13 1.27 28.51
CA VAL A 277 4.22 1.04 29.65
C VAL A 277 3.51 -0.29 29.48
N TYR A 278 2.93 -0.55 28.31
CA TYR A 278 2.25 -1.82 28.02
C TYR A 278 3.20 -3.02 28.03
N ARG A 279 4.46 -2.84 27.61
CA ARG A 279 5.51 -3.87 27.73
C ARG A 279 5.80 -4.22 29.18
N TRP A 280 5.86 -3.22 30.05
CA TRP A 280 6.07 -3.46 31.47
C TRP A 280 4.89 -4.20 32.10
N LEU A 281 3.65 -3.78 31.80
CA LEU A 281 2.46 -4.47 32.29
C LEU A 281 2.37 -5.91 31.77
N ALA A 282 2.72 -6.15 30.50
CA ALA A 282 2.82 -7.51 29.95
C ALA A 282 3.82 -8.36 30.75
N GLN A 283 4.97 -7.80 31.12
CA GLN A 283 5.98 -8.50 31.93
C GLN A 283 5.48 -8.87 33.32
N LEU A 284 4.65 -8.04 33.96
CA LEU A 284 4.02 -8.39 35.23
C LEU A 284 3.08 -9.59 35.08
N VAL A 285 2.38 -9.71 33.95
CA VAL A 285 1.54 -10.89 33.64
C VAL A 285 2.39 -12.14 33.38
N ILE A 286 3.47 -11.99 32.61
CA ILE A 286 4.36 -13.10 32.24
C ILE A 286 5.09 -13.66 33.46
N LYS A 287 5.53 -12.78 34.36
CA LYS A 287 6.19 -13.17 35.62
C LYS A 287 5.20 -13.70 36.67
N GLY A 288 3.91 -13.75 36.35
CA GLY A 288 2.85 -14.20 37.27
C GLY A 288 2.60 -13.24 38.42
N THR A 289 3.14 -12.01 38.35
CA THR A 289 2.92 -10.97 39.36
C THR A 289 1.48 -10.45 39.31
N ILE A 290 0.86 -10.44 38.13
CA ILE A 290 -0.58 -10.20 37.95
C ILE A 290 -1.18 -11.30 37.07
N SER A 291 -2.41 -11.71 37.35
CA SER A 291 -3.05 -12.79 36.61
C SER A 291 -3.50 -12.34 35.22
N LYS A 292 -3.60 -13.31 34.29
CA LYS A 292 -4.20 -13.08 32.96
C LYS A 292 -5.66 -12.64 33.06
N GLN A 293 -6.38 -13.09 34.08
CA GLN A 293 -7.77 -12.75 34.34
C GLN A 293 -7.94 -11.28 34.75
N THR A 294 -6.98 -10.71 35.50
CA THR A 294 -6.97 -9.29 35.87
C THR A 294 -6.88 -8.37 34.65
N ILE A 295 -6.19 -8.82 33.61
CA ILE A 295 -6.15 -8.09 32.34
C ILE A 295 -7.26 -8.56 31.37
N GLY A 296 -8.21 -9.38 31.83
CA GLY A 296 -9.38 -9.81 31.06
C GLY A 296 -9.13 -10.96 30.08
N ILE A 297 -8.00 -11.66 30.15
CA ILE A 297 -7.75 -12.88 29.36
C ILE A 297 -8.29 -14.08 30.15
N GLY A 298 -9.46 -14.57 29.75
CA GLY A 298 -10.13 -15.72 30.36
C GLY A 298 -9.37 -17.03 30.19
N SER A 299 -9.52 -17.95 31.13
CA SER A 299 -8.85 -19.26 31.13
C SER A 299 -9.48 -20.30 30.18
N GLY A 300 -10.55 -19.95 29.45
CA GLY A 300 -11.35 -20.89 28.65
C GLY A 300 -11.44 -20.64 27.14
N ASP A 301 -11.17 -19.43 26.64
CA ASP A 301 -11.45 -19.09 25.23
C ASP A 301 -10.19 -19.11 24.36
N LYS A 302 -9.99 -20.21 23.64
CA LYS A 302 -8.99 -20.32 22.57
C LYS A 302 -9.48 -19.75 21.22
N ASP A 303 -10.75 -19.39 21.08
CA ASP A 303 -11.33 -19.08 19.75
C ASP A 303 -11.98 -17.68 19.60
N ALA A 304 -11.97 -16.83 20.64
CA ALA A 304 -12.69 -15.54 20.65
C ALA A 304 -11.86 -14.27 20.32
N VAL A 305 -10.68 -14.42 19.69
CA VAL A 305 -9.92 -13.27 19.12
C VAL A 305 -10.56 -12.72 17.83
N ILE A 306 -11.56 -13.44 17.35
CA ILE A 306 -12.18 -13.31 16.03
C ILE A 306 -13.50 -12.54 16.18
N MET A 307 -13.62 -11.46 15.41
CA MET A 307 -14.83 -10.64 15.18
C MET A 307 -15.16 -9.67 16.33
N ALA A 308 -14.83 -8.38 16.15
CA ALA A 308 -15.84 -7.34 15.89
C ALA A 308 -16.25 -6.70 17.25
N GLN A 309 -16.72 -5.47 17.43
CA GLN A 309 -17.19 -4.36 16.62
C GLN A 309 -17.45 -3.26 17.69
N GLU A 310 -16.86 -2.08 17.58
CA GLU A 310 -17.54 -0.86 17.11
C GLU A 310 -18.33 -0.03 18.14
N ARG A 311 -18.07 1.29 18.06
CA ARG A 311 -18.93 2.47 18.36
C ARG A 311 -19.14 2.83 19.86
N ALA A 312 -18.97 4.06 20.34
CA ALA A 312 -18.83 5.39 19.74
C ALA A 312 -18.18 6.39 20.75
N VAL A 313 -17.49 7.43 20.28
CA VAL A 313 -17.18 8.65 21.06
C VAL A 313 -17.45 9.89 20.21
N SER A 314 -17.98 10.98 20.79
CA SER A 314 -18.20 12.28 20.15
C SER A 314 -16.95 13.19 20.26
N PRO A 315 -16.71 14.16 19.36
CA PRO A 315 -15.46 14.90 19.18
C PRO A 315 -15.55 16.29 19.82
N ASP A 316 -14.47 16.75 20.43
CA ASP A 316 -13.96 18.09 20.14
C ASP A 316 -12.54 18.25 20.68
N ASN A 317 -11.70 18.86 19.84
CA ASN A 317 -10.40 19.49 20.11
C ASN A 317 -9.08 18.70 20.08
N ALA A 318 -9.02 17.54 19.43
CA ALA A 318 -7.75 17.03 18.92
C ALA A 318 -7.88 16.66 17.44
N LEU A 319 -7.39 17.53 16.54
CA LEU A 319 -7.20 17.18 15.13
C LEU A 319 -6.15 16.07 15.05
N ASN A 320 -6.61 14.84 14.85
CA ASN A 320 -5.75 13.67 14.64
C ASN A 320 -4.87 13.87 13.38
N ASP A 321 -3.78 13.09 13.25
CA ASP A 321 -2.83 13.21 12.13
C ASP A 321 -3.51 13.12 10.76
N THR A 322 -4.54 12.29 10.66
CA THR A 322 -5.41 12.13 9.48
C THR A 322 -6.09 13.44 9.14
N ALA A 323 -6.78 14.10 10.08
CA ALA A 323 -7.46 15.37 9.84
C ALA A 323 -6.50 16.50 9.46
N ARG A 324 -5.29 16.53 10.05
CA ARG A 324 -4.23 17.47 9.64
C ARG A 324 -3.78 17.25 8.20
N HIS A 325 -3.66 16.00 7.77
CA HIS A 325 -3.38 15.67 6.39
C HIS A 325 -4.50 16.14 5.46
N LEU A 326 -5.77 15.83 5.79
CA LEU A 326 -6.92 16.24 4.97
C LEU A 326 -6.97 17.75 4.77
N ILE A 327 -6.75 18.52 5.83
CA ILE A 327 -6.69 19.99 5.78
C ILE A 327 -5.57 20.45 4.86
N LYS A 328 -4.37 19.88 5.00
CA LYS A 328 -3.20 20.27 4.19
C LYS A 328 -3.40 19.94 2.70
N THR A 329 -4.03 18.81 2.41
CA THR A 329 -4.17 18.29 1.04
C THR A 329 -5.36 18.92 0.32
N TYR A 330 -6.51 19.08 0.98
CA TYR A 330 -7.76 19.48 0.34
C TYR A 330 -8.33 20.82 0.84
N GLY A 331 -7.74 21.44 1.86
CA GLY A 331 -8.28 22.64 2.49
C GLY A 331 -7.85 23.98 1.87
N ASN A 332 -7.11 23.99 0.76
CA ASN A 332 -6.46 25.21 0.26
C ASN A 332 -7.31 26.03 -0.74
N SER A 333 -8.32 25.43 -1.38
CA SER A 333 -9.24 26.16 -2.27
C SER A 333 -10.67 25.65 -2.16
N LYS A 334 -11.63 26.48 -2.60
CA LYS A 334 -13.05 26.10 -2.65
C LYS A 334 -13.28 24.86 -3.53
N ASP A 335 -12.58 24.76 -4.64
CA ASP A 335 -12.74 23.64 -5.59
C ASP A 335 -12.15 22.36 -5.01
N GLN A 336 -10.98 22.41 -4.37
CA GLN A 336 -10.41 21.25 -3.67
C GLN A 336 -11.30 20.74 -2.54
N ILE A 337 -11.92 21.66 -1.78
CA ILE A 337 -12.88 21.28 -0.74
C ILE A 337 -14.10 20.59 -1.37
N LYS A 338 -14.64 21.14 -2.46
CA LYS A 338 -15.78 20.53 -3.16
C LYS A 338 -15.45 19.14 -3.73
N ASP A 339 -14.32 19.01 -4.40
CA ASP A 339 -13.85 17.75 -4.98
C ASP A 339 -13.66 16.69 -3.90
N PHE A 340 -13.07 17.07 -2.77
CA PHE A 340 -12.94 16.20 -1.61
C PHE A 340 -14.28 15.73 -1.05
N PHE A 341 -15.27 16.63 -0.92
CA PHE A 341 -16.60 16.25 -0.47
C PHE A 341 -17.32 15.32 -1.45
N ASN A 342 -17.06 15.45 -2.76
CA ASN A 342 -17.58 14.53 -3.76
C ASN A 342 -16.98 13.12 -3.59
N VAL A 343 -15.68 13.02 -3.35
CA VAL A 343 -15.02 11.74 -3.02
C VAL A 343 -15.61 11.12 -1.76
N VAL A 344 -15.81 11.91 -0.70
CA VAL A 344 -16.41 11.44 0.56
C VAL A 344 -17.83 10.92 0.35
N ARG A 345 -18.67 11.64 -0.40
CA ARG A 345 -20.05 11.21 -0.69
C ARG A 345 -20.09 9.92 -1.50
N HIS A 346 -19.30 9.82 -2.57
CA HIS A 346 -19.26 8.63 -3.42
C HIS A 346 -18.83 7.36 -2.66
N GLN A 347 -17.93 7.49 -1.68
CA GLN A 347 -17.49 6.33 -0.90
C GLN A 347 -18.43 5.94 0.22
N LEU A 348 -19.09 6.92 0.83
CA LEU A 348 -20.08 6.64 1.87
C LEU A 348 -21.38 6.09 1.26
N SER A 349 -21.80 6.54 0.08
CA SER A 349 -22.99 5.99 -0.61
C SER A 349 -22.82 4.51 -0.92
N ALA A 350 -21.65 4.09 -1.41
CA ALA A 350 -21.34 2.70 -1.73
C ALA A 350 -21.28 1.77 -0.50
N LYS A 351 -21.02 2.31 0.70
CA LYS A 351 -20.80 1.50 1.92
C LYS A 351 -21.95 1.52 2.91
N ILE A 352 -22.65 2.64 3.04
CA ILE A 352 -23.72 2.83 4.03
C ILE A 352 -25.03 3.29 3.40
N GLY A 353 -25.13 3.36 2.07
CA GLY A 353 -26.35 3.74 1.34
C GLY A 353 -26.74 5.21 1.50
N ALA A 354 -25.85 6.06 2.03
CA ALA A 354 -26.10 7.47 2.26
C ALA A 354 -25.39 8.33 1.20
N GLU A 355 -26.16 9.07 0.39
CA GLU A 355 -25.64 9.98 -0.64
C GLU A 355 -24.95 11.24 -0.06
N TYR A 356 -25.05 11.44 1.25
CA TYR A 356 -24.58 12.62 1.95
C TYR A 356 -23.81 12.25 3.22
N LEU A 357 -23.01 13.20 3.72
CA LEU A 357 -22.27 13.02 4.98
C LEU A 357 -23.26 12.95 6.15
N PRO A 358 -23.36 11.84 6.91
CA PRO A 358 -24.40 11.65 7.92
C PRO A 358 -24.21 12.58 9.12
N CYS A 359 -25.32 13.05 9.70
CA CYS A 359 -25.31 13.92 10.86
C CYS A 359 -24.80 13.19 12.09
N GLN A 360 -23.93 13.85 12.86
CA GLN A 360 -23.36 13.25 14.06
C GLN A 360 -24.37 12.98 15.18
N LYS A 361 -25.43 13.79 15.29
CA LYS A 361 -26.44 13.61 16.33
C LYS A 361 -27.31 12.37 16.08
N ASN A 362 -27.67 12.13 14.82
CA ASN A 362 -28.54 11.04 14.38
C ASN A 362 -27.92 10.36 13.16
N PRO A 363 -26.83 9.57 13.33
CA PRO A 363 -26.03 9.05 12.21
C PRO A 363 -26.69 7.93 11.41
N PHE A 364 -27.84 7.43 11.87
CA PHE A 364 -28.57 6.31 11.24
C PHE A 364 -29.89 6.75 10.59
N ASP A 365 -30.20 8.04 10.61
CA ASP A 365 -31.39 8.60 9.96
C ASP A 365 -30.97 9.28 8.64
N LEU A 366 -31.44 8.75 7.52
CA LEU A 366 -31.08 9.22 6.18
C LEU A 366 -31.60 10.64 5.89
N THR A 367 -32.58 11.12 6.65
CA THR A 367 -33.06 12.51 6.56
C THR A 367 -32.12 13.49 7.29
N HIS A 368 -31.20 12.98 8.12
CA HIS A 368 -30.23 13.77 8.88
C HIS A 368 -28.84 13.72 8.24
N TYR A 369 -28.57 14.64 7.31
CA TYR A 369 -27.27 14.78 6.67
C TYR A 369 -26.75 16.21 6.70
N TYR A 370 -25.44 16.38 6.51
CA TYR A 370 -24.78 17.67 6.48
C TYR A 370 -24.61 18.23 5.08
N ASN A 371 -24.81 19.54 4.95
CA ASN A 371 -24.52 20.30 3.75
C ASN A 371 -23.62 21.51 4.04
N ILE A 372 -22.88 21.98 3.04
CA ILE A 372 -21.96 23.11 3.20
C ILE A 372 -22.78 24.41 3.24
N HIS A 373 -22.78 25.06 4.39
CA HIS A 373 -23.55 26.26 4.65
C HIS A 373 -22.61 27.42 5.00
N LYS A 374 -22.40 28.32 4.02
CA LYS A 374 -21.49 29.49 4.01
C LYS A 374 -20.01 29.17 3.73
N PHE A 375 -19.47 29.87 2.74
CA PHE A 375 -18.05 29.90 2.37
C PHE A 375 -17.56 31.34 2.50
N ASP A 376 -16.47 31.57 3.24
CA ASP A 376 -15.79 32.87 3.23
C ASP A 376 -14.91 32.98 1.97
N PRO A 377 -15.19 33.90 1.03
CA PRO A 377 -14.41 34.04 -0.21
C PRO A 377 -12.96 34.46 0.03
N LYS A 378 -12.65 35.05 1.19
CA LYS A 378 -11.30 35.52 1.55
C LYS A 378 -10.56 34.53 2.42
N ASN A 379 -11.22 33.49 2.94
CA ASN A 379 -10.61 32.49 3.79
C ASN A 379 -11.32 31.14 3.67
N PHE A 380 -10.91 30.33 2.70
CA PHE A 380 -11.50 29.02 2.39
C PHE A 380 -11.40 28.00 3.54
N SER A 381 -10.54 28.24 4.54
CA SER A 381 -10.49 27.43 5.77
C SER A 381 -11.68 27.69 6.73
N LYS A 382 -12.53 28.68 6.42
CA LYS A 382 -13.71 29.06 7.20
C LYS A 382 -15.01 28.73 6.45
N PHE A 383 -15.30 27.45 6.31
CA PHE A 383 -16.65 26.97 5.95
C PHE A 383 -17.35 26.34 7.16
N ARG A 384 -18.67 26.19 7.09
CA ARG A 384 -19.44 25.44 8.10
C ARG A 384 -20.31 24.40 7.43
N LEU A 385 -20.52 23.28 8.12
CA LEU A 385 -21.56 22.33 7.79
C LEU A 385 -22.78 22.58 8.65
N ARG A 386 -23.97 22.40 8.08
CA ARG A 386 -25.24 22.41 8.83
C ARG A 386 -26.06 21.19 8.43
N CYS A 387 -26.74 20.58 9.39
CA CYS A 387 -27.70 19.53 9.10
C CYS A 387 -28.92 20.12 8.40
N GLU A 388 -29.38 19.48 7.32
CA GLU A 388 -30.51 19.96 6.49
C GLU A 388 -31.88 19.57 7.05
N ASN A 389 -31.94 18.65 8.03
CA ASN A 389 -33.20 18.34 8.68
C ASN A 389 -33.71 19.56 9.47
N GLU A 390 -34.94 20.02 9.20
CA GLU A 390 -35.52 21.24 9.75
C GLU A 390 -35.56 21.26 11.29
N THR A 391 -35.68 20.07 11.91
CA THR A 391 -35.69 19.91 13.37
C THR A 391 -34.27 19.81 13.96
N CYS A 392 -33.27 19.47 13.13
CA CYS A 392 -31.89 19.29 13.54
C CYS A 392 -31.07 20.57 13.32
N ARG A 393 -30.99 21.42 14.35
CA ARG A 393 -30.17 22.64 14.31
C ARG A 393 -28.66 22.39 14.46
N HIS A 394 -28.18 21.17 14.21
CA HIS A 394 -26.78 20.83 14.42
C HIS A 394 -25.90 21.37 13.29
N GLY A 395 -24.78 21.99 13.64
CA GLY A 395 -23.82 22.50 12.68
C GLY A 395 -22.40 22.34 13.20
N MET A 396 -21.45 22.25 12.27
CA MET A 396 -20.04 22.00 12.58
C MET A 396 -19.16 23.07 11.95
N SER A 397 -18.09 23.44 12.66
CA SER A 397 -17.01 24.26 12.11
C SER A 397 -16.21 23.47 11.08
N ALA A 398 -15.41 24.14 10.25
CA ALA A 398 -14.47 23.46 9.35
C ALA A 398 -13.54 22.49 10.11
N ALA A 399 -12.97 22.92 11.24
CA ALA A 399 -12.09 22.06 12.06
C ALA A 399 -12.82 20.82 12.59
N ALA A 400 -14.03 20.97 13.11
CA ALA A 400 -14.86 19.86 13.57
C ALA A 400 -15.25 18.93 12.41
N THR A 401 -15.46 19.49 11.22
CA THR A 401 -15.77 18.73 10.00
C THR A 401 -14.61 17.84 9.57
N TRP A 402 -13.39 18.38 9.52
CA TRP A 402 -12.20 17.59 9.18
C TRP A 402 -11.94 16.48 10.19
N ALA A 403 -12.12 16.76 11.49
CA ALA A 403 -12.01 15.76 12.54
C ALA A 403 -13.09 14.67 12.42
N TYR A 404 -14.32 15.05 12.08
CA TYR A 404 -15.42 14.12 11.88
C TYR A 404 -15.17 13.20 10.67
N ILE A 405 -14.75 13.74 9.54
CA ILE A 405 -14.42 12.95 8.32
C ILE A 405 -13.22 12.04 8.57
N ALA A 406 -12.19 12.53 9.28
CA ALA A 406 -11.01 11.73 9.63
C ALA A 406 -11.35 10.46 10.42
N ARG A 407 -12.44 10.47 11.20
CA ARG A 407 -12.88 9.26 11.92
C ARG A 407 -13.40 8.18 10.99
N PHE A 408 -14.07 8.53 9.90
CA PHE A 408 -14.45 7.55 8.88
C PHE A 408 -13.19 6.98 8.20
N VAL A 409 -12.17 7.81 7.98
CA VAL A 409 -10.89 7.39 7.40
C VAL A 409 -10.08 6.48 8.36
N ASP A 410 -10.10 6.77 9.65
CA ASP A 410 -9.36 6.03 10.66
C ASP A 410 -10.08 4.73 11.08
N SER A 411 -11.41 4.70 11.03
CA SER A 411 -12.21 3.48 11.23
C SER A 411 -12.22 2.56 10.01
N GLY A 412 -11.80 3.05 8.83
CA GLY A 412 -11.82 2.31 7.57
C GLY A 412 -13.18 2.35 6.85
N GLU A 413 -14.16 3.07 7.38
CA GLU A 413 -15.43 3.38 6.70
C GLU A 413 -15.17 4.21 5.43
N LEU A 414 -14.17 5.11 5.43
CA LEU A 414 -13.68 5.84 4.26
C LEU A 414 -12.27 5.38 3.89
N SER A 415 -11.97 5.22 2.60
CA SER A 415 -10.66 4.69 2.18
C SER A 415 -9.54 5.70 2.46
N ARG A 416 -8.51 5.28 3.20
CA ARG A 416 -7.30 6.11 3.44
C ARG A 416 -6.65 6.57 2.14
N ILE A 417 -6.60 5.68 1.15
CA ILE A 417 -6.04 5.98 -0.18
C ILE A 417 -6.83 7.07 -0.88
N ALA A 418 -8.16 6.99 -0.83
CA ALA A 418 -9.01 7.94 -1.54
C ALA A 418 -8.91 9.37 -0.99
N VAL A 419 -8.35 9.51 0.20
CA VAL A 419 -8.09 10.78 0.85
C VAL A 419 -6.59 11.11 0.97
N GLY A 420 -5.76 10.47 0.14
CA GLY A 420 -4.32 10.78 0.04
C GLY A 420 -3.43 10.19 1.14
N LEU A 421 -3.95 9.26 1.94
CA LEU A 421 -3.24 8.63 3.06
C LEU A 421 -2.85 7.16 2.78
N PRO A 422 -1.67 6.71 3.26
CA PRO A 422 -1.28 5.31 3.16
C PRO A 422 -2.17 4.41 4.05
N PRO A 423 -2.41 3.14 3.66
CA PRO A 423 -3.25 2.20 4.43
C PRO A 423 -2.65 1.86 5.82
N LEU A 424 -3.51 1.57 6.81
CA LEU A 424 -3.12 1.36 8.23
C LEU A 424 -2.54 -0.04 8.53
N ARG A 425 -2.74 -1.00 7.64
CA ARG A 425 -2.03 -2.27 7.62
C ARG A 425 -1.29 -2.36 6.29
N ALA A 426 -0.13 -3.02 6.27
CA ALA A 426 0.21 -3.77 5.08
C ALA A 426 -0.95 -4.77 4.92
N VAL A 427 -1.82 -4.49 3.95
CA VAL A 427 -2.62 -5.56 3.36
C VAL A 427 -1.59 -6.65 3.04
N ASP A 428 -1.86 -7.90 3.40
CA ASP A 428 -1.18 -9.01 2.73
C ASP A 428 -1.42 -8.78 1.26
N SER A 429 -0.47 -8.11 0.63
CA SER A 429 -0.34 -8.14 -0.80
C SER A 429 0.05 -9.59 -1.06
N GLY A 430 -0.96 -10.43 -1.26
CA GLY A 430 -1.00 -11.04 -2.58
C GLY A 430 -0.81 -9.89 -3.55
N GLU A 431 0.46 -9.59 -3.87
CA GLU A 431 0.82 -8.73 -4.97
C GLU A 431 -0.02 -9.30 -6.11
N LEU A 432 -1.06 -8.58 -6.51
CA LEU A 432 -1.71 -8.87 -7.76
C LEU A 432 -0.59 -8.68 -8.78
N ASP A 433 -0.05 -9.80 -9.24
CA ASP A 433 1.12 -9.85 -10.11
C ASP A 433 0.78 -8.97 -11.31
N LEU A 434 1.30 -7.74 -11.32
CA LEU A 434 0.93 -6.76 -12.32
C LEU A 434 1.24 -7.39 -13.68
N PRO A 435 0.33 -7.27 -14.65
CA PRO A 435 0.42 -8.09 -15.84
C PRO A 435 1.72 -7.81 -16.58
N ARG A 436 2.44 -8.89 -16.87
CA ARG A 436 3.77 -8.80 -17.47
C ARG A 436 3.61 -8.38 -18.92
N ASN A 437 4.24 -7.28 -19.33
CA ASN A 437 4.37 -6.92 -20.74
C ASN A 437 5.17 -8.02 -21.44
N THR A 438 4.51 -8.86 -22.22
CA THR A 438 5.14 -10.10 -22.74
C THR A 438 4.99 -10.29 -24.23
N LEU A 439 4.07 -9.58 -24.90
CA LEU A 439 3.62 -10.03 -26.22
C LEU A 439 3.55 -8.89 -27.24
N SER A 440 4.72 -8.46 -27.76
CA SER A 440 4.76 -7.66 -28.99
C SER A 440 4.43 -8.48 -30.26
N ASN A 441 4.41 -9.82 -30.17
CA ASN A 441 4.39 -10.72 -31.33
C ASN A 441 3.17 -11.68 -31.43
N ILE A 442 2.19 -11.64 -30.51
CA ILE A 442 0.98 -12.48 -30.61
C ILE A 442 -0.11 -11.76 -31.41
N ARG A 443 -0.58 -12.40 -32.48
CA ARG A 443 -1.71 -11.94 -33.30
C ARG A 443 -3.04 -12.35 -32.67
N GLN A 444 -4.04 -11.48 -32.73
CA GLN A 444 -5.38 -11.68 -32.14
C GLN A 444 -6.03 -13.04 -32.49
N LYS A 445 -5.83 -13.51 -33.73
CA LYS A 445 -6.36 -14.79 -34.22
C LYS A 445 -5.81 -16.04 -33.51
N HIS A 446 -4.77 -15.91 -32.69
CA HIS A 446 -4.17 -17.04 -31.95
C HIS A 446 -4.68 -17.16 -30.51
N VAL A 447 -5.60 -16.28 -30.09
CA VAL A 447 -6.14 -16.25 -28.71
C VAL A 447 -7.50 -16.94 -28.66
N THR A 448 -7.70 -17.80 -27.66
CA THR A 448 -8.98 -18.49 -27.45
C THR A 448 -9.87 -17.70 -26.47
N ARG A 449 -11.19 -17.65 -26.71
CA ARG A 449 -12.14 -17.02 -25.78
C ARG A 449 -12.32 -17.88 -24.53
N VAL A 450 -12.46 -17.23 -23.37
CA VAL A 450 -12.76 -17.89 -22.09
C VAL A 450 -14.26 -17.80 -21.83
N LYS A 451 -14.87 -18.94 -21.47
CA LYS A 451 -16.30 -19.02 -21.14
C LYS A 451 -16.61 -18.87 -19.64
N ASN A 452 -15.65 -19.14 -18.75
CA ASN A 452 -15.87 -19.17 -17.30
C ASN A 452 -14.84 -18.32 -16.53
N VAL A 453 -15.29 -17.62 -15.47
CA VAL A 453 -14.43 -16.96 -14.47
C VAL A 453 -14.07 -17.98 -13.36
N PRO A 454 -12.80 -18.16 -12.99
CA PRO A 454 -12.45 -18.97 -11.81
C PRO A 454 -13.05 -18.37 -10.53
N ALA A 455 -13.66 -19.21 -9.69
CA ALA A 455 -14.42 -18.78 -8.50
C ALA A 455 -13.59 -18.24 -7.31
N SER A 456 -12.29 -17.96 -7.48
CA SER A 456 -11.42 -17.46 -6.41
C SER A 456 -10.17 -16.76 -6.98
N PRO A 457 -9.72 -15.62 -6.42
CA PRO A 457 -8.69 -14.77 -7.01
C PRO A 457 -7.29 -15.28 -6.65
N VAL A 458 -6.94 -16.49 -7.08
CA VAL A 458 -5.52 -16.80 -7.28
C VAL A 458 -5.19 -16.20 -8.63
N ALA A 459 -4.58 -15.01 -8.63
CA ALA A 459 -4.27 -14.26 -9.84
C ALA A 459 -3.53 -15.18 -10.84
N PRO A 460 -4.15 -15.58 -11.95
CA PRO A 460 -3.42 -16.28 -12.99
C PRO A 460 -2.32 -15.35 -13.50
N ALA A 461 -1.23 -15.91 -14.05
CA ALA A 461 -0.26 -15.10 -14.78
C ALA A 461 -1.01 -14.35 -15.90
N VAL A 462 -1.21 -13.05 -15.69
CA VAL A 462 -1.89 -12.15 -16.61
C VAL A 462 -0.84 -11.45 -17.46
N PHE A 463 -1.07 -11.44 -18.76
CA PHE A 463 -0.17 -10.88 -19.75
C PHE A 463 -0.83 -9.67 -20.38
N LYS A 464 -0.13 -8.53 -20.37
CA LYS A 464 -0.61 -7.30 -21.00
C LYS A 464 -0.19 -7.27 -22.46
N THR A 465 -1.14 -7.02 -23.36
CA THR A 465 -0.87 -6.82 -24.79
C THR A 465 -0.36 -5.40 -25.06
N HIS A 466 0.04 -5.15 -26.31
CA HIS A 466 0.29 -3.79 -26.81
C HIS A 466 -0.46 -3.61 -28.15
N TRP A 467 -1.72 -4.01 -28.18
CA TRP A 467 -2.54 -3.99 -29.39
C TRP A 467 -3.24 -2.66 -29.57
N THR A 468 -3.50 -1.94 -28.48
CA THR A 468 -4.48 -0.87 -28.44
C THR A 468 -3.83 0.50 -28.47
N ARG A 469 -4.30 1.34 -29.40
CA ARG A 469 -3.81 2.70 -29.56
C ARG A 469 -4.50 3.60 -28.53
N GLY A 470 -3.75 4.55 -27.98
CA GLY A 470 -4.29 5.61 -27.12
C GLY A 470 -4.84 6.77 -27.96
N ASP A 471 -5.95 6.55 -28.66
CA ASP A 471 -6.58 7.54 -29.56
C ASP A 471 -8.01 7.92 -29.11
N GLY A 472 -8.33 7.69 -27.84
CA GLY A 472 -9.67 7.88 -27.28
C GLY A 472 -10.65 6.75 -27.63
N ASN A 473 -10.35 5.87 -28.59
CA ASN A 473 -11.16 4.69 -28.91
C ASN A 473 -10.67 3.41 -28.19
N CYS A 474 -9.72 3.54 -27.25
CA CYS A 474 -9.03 2.40 -26.66
C CYS A 474 -9.97 1.39 -25.98
N MET A 475 -11.00 1.84 -25.27
CA MET A 475 -12.00 0.96 -24.63
C MET A 475 -12.70 0.05 -25.65
N PHE A 476 -13.33 0.67 -26.65
CA PHE A 476 -14.04 -0.03 -27.73
C PHE A 476 -13.11 -0.91 -28.56
N SER A 477 -11.89 -0.42 -28.82
CA SER A 477 -10.86 -1.16 -29.53
C SER A 477 -10.42 -2.40 -28.78
N ALA A 478 -10.20 -2.32 -27.47
CA ALA A 478 -9.81 -3.47 -26.66
C ALA A 478 -10.93 -4.53 -26.62
N ILE A 479 -12.19 -4.11 -26.49
CA ILE A 479 -13.35 -5.02 -26.54
C ILE A 479 -13.46 -5.68 -27.92
N ALA A 480 -13.38 -4.90 -29.01
CA ALA A 480 -13.45 -5.41 -30.38
C ALA A 480 -12.37 -6.49 -30.66
N LYS A 481 -11.16 -6.27 -30.14
CA LYS A 481 -10.04 -7.21 -30.26
C LYS A 481 -10.23 -8.47 -29.44
N ALA A 482 -10.72 -8.35 -28.20
CA ALA A 482 -11.06 -9.50 -27.37
C ALA A 482 -12.15 -10.36 -27.99
N MET A 483 -13.07 -9.74 -28.73
CA MET A 483 -14.08 -10.45 -29.53
C MET A 483 -13.47 -11.12 -30.78
N GLY A 484 -12.15 -11.14 -30.96
CA GLY A 484 -11.47 -11.81 -32.06
C GLY A 484 -11.17 -10.90 -33.25
N GLY A 485 -11.30 -9.57 -33.09
CA GLY A 485 -10.81 -8.58 -34.06
C GLY A 485 -11.62 -8.47 -35.35
N HIS A 486 -12.79 -9.12 -35.44
CA HIS A 486 -13.70 -9.02 -36.59
C HIS A 486 -14.65 -7.82 -36.49
N LEU A 487 -14.77 -7.22 -35.30
CA LEU A 487 -15.49 -5.98 -35.07
C LEU A 487 -14.52 -4.79 -35.13
N SER A 488 -14.99 -3.65 -35.62
CA SER A 488 -14.30 -2.37 -35.46
C SER A 488 -14.69 -1.72 -34.13
N HIS A 489 -13.87 -0.78 -33.64
CA HIS A 489 -14.23 0.02 -32.47
C HIS A 489 -15.53 0.80 -32.68
N ASP A 490 -15.81 1.23 -33.91
CA ASP A 490 -17.03 1.97 -34.25
C ASP A 490 -18.27 1.07 -34.19
N GLN A 491 -18.16 -0.21 -34.58
CA GLN A 491 -19.25 -1.17 -34.42
C GLN A 491 -19.57 -1.40 -32.94
N VAL A 492 -18.55 -1.60 -32.09
CA VAL A 492 -18.74 -1.77 -30.64
C VAL A 492 -19.34 -0.51 -30.00
N ARG A 493 -18.85 0.67 -30.36
CA ARG A 493 -19.40 1.96 -29.92
C ARG A 493 -20.86 2.13 -30.34
N THR A 494 -21.17 1.83 -31.60
CA THR A 494 -22.52 1.93 -32.14
C THR A 494 -23.49 0.98 -31.43
N ALA A 495 -23.05 -0.24 -31.11
CA ALA A 495 -23.87 -1.20 -30.38
C ALA A 495 -24.24 -0.69 -28.97
N GLY A 496 -23.28 -0.15 -28.21
CA GLY A 496 -23.57 0.44 -26.89
C GLY A 496 -24.50 1.65 -26.98
N ILE A 497 -24.31 2.53 -27.96
CA ILE A 497 -25.20 3.69 -28.20
C ILE A 497 -26.61 3.22 -28.55
N THR A 498 -26.73 2.22 -29.42
CA THR A 498 -28.02 1.65 -29.83
C THR A 498 -28.72 1.03 -28.63
N TRP A 499 -27.99 0.31 -27.78
CA TRP A 499 -28.55 -0.25 -26.55
C TRP A 499 -29.13 0.83 -25.62
N ILE A 500 -28.40 1.92 -25.39
CA ILE A 500 -28.89 3.04 -24.56
C ILE A 500 -30.14 3.68 -25.19
N ARG A 501 -30.20 3.76 -26.52
CA ARG A 501 -31.39 4.29 -27.23
C ARG A 501 -32.62 3.40 -27.06
N ASP A 502 -32.42 2.10 -27.07
CA ASP A 502 -33.50 1.12 -26.99
C ASP A 502 -33.93 0.88 -25.54
N HIS A 503 -33.06 1.15 -24.56
CA HIS A 503 -33.29 0.94 -23.13
C HIS A 503 -33.00 2.18 -22.27
N PRO A 504 -33.53 3.36 -22.60
CA PRO A 504 -33.14 4.60 -21.93
C PRO A 504 -33.43 4.59 -20.44
N ALA A 505 -34.49 3.90 -20.02
CA ALA A 505 -34.91 3.78 -18.63
C ALA A 505 -33.80 3.29 -17.69
N ASP A 506 -32.96 2.37 -18.18
CA ASP A 506 -31.88 1.74 -17.40
C ASP A 506 -30.71 2.69 -17.13
N PHE A 507 -30.62 3.79 -17.90
CA PHE A 507 -29.50 4.73 -17.86
C PHE A 507 -29.88 6.11 -17.31
N ILE A 508 -31.18 6.42 -17.18
CA ILE A 508 -31.68 7.73 -16.69
C ILE A 508 -31.09 8.10 -15.32
N THR A 509 -31.21 7.20 -14.35
CA THR A 509 -30.78 7.46 -12.96
C THR A 509 -29.28 7.72 -12.83
N ARG A 510 -28.47 7.13 -13.71
CA ARG A 510 -27.01 7.33 -13.74
C ARG A 510 -26.59 8.56 -14.54
N ILE A 511 -27.37 8.99 -15.52
CA ILE A 511 -27.06 10.13 -16.39
C ILE A 511 -27.43 11.47 -15.75
N GLU A 512 -28.45 11.52 -14.89
CA GLU A 512 -28.84 12.72 -14.12
C GLU A 512 -27.71 13.32 -13.26
N HIS A 513 -26.68 12.53 -12.96
CA HIS A 513 -25.54 12.93 -12.13
C HIS A 513 -24.32 13.44 -12.91
N ASN A 514 -24.26 13.23 -14.24
CA ASN A 514 -23.07 13.50 -15.06
C ASN A 514 -23.27 14.51 -16.21
N ILE A 515 -24.50 14.97 -16.46
CA ILE A 515 -24.76 16.07 -17.40
C ILE A 515 -24.79 17.40 -16.63
N PRO A 516 -24.09 18.45 -17.10
CA PRO A 516 -24.21 19.79 -16.54
C PRO A 516 -25.69 20.21 -16.39
N GLN A 517 -26.08 20.58 -15.17
CA GLN A 517 -27.48 20.89 -14.81
C GLN A 517 -28.10 21.97 -15.70
N ASP A 518 -27.31 22.87 -16.24
CA ASP A 518 -27.73 23.97 -17.12
C ASP A 518 -28.29 23.48 -18.48
N VAL A 519 -27.80 22.37 -19.01
CA VAL A 519 -28.31 21.77 -20.26
C VAL A 519 -29.55 20.91 -20.00
N TYR A 520 -29.56 20.14 -18.90
CA TYR A 520 -30.63 19.20 -18.57
C TYR A 520 -31.94 19.89 -18.15
N TRP A 521 -31.87 21.01 -17.41
CA TRP A 521 -33.07 21.70 -16.90
C TRP A 521 -33.72 22.68 -17.89
N ALA A 522 -33.02 23.09 -18.95
CA ALA A 522 -33.55 24.06 -19.92
C ALA A 522 -34.62 23.44 -20.85
N GLU A 523 -34.44 22.17 -21.24
CA GLU A 523 -35.36 21.48 -22.16
C GLU A 523 -36.57 20.84 -21.43
N LEU A 524 -36.37 20.28 -20.23
CA LEU A 524 -37.45 19.68 -19.43
C LEU A 524 -38.53 20.71 -19.04
N LYS A 525 -38.14 21.95 -18.72
CA LYS A 525 -39.08 23.04 -18.38
C LYS A 525 -39.98 23.48 -19.55
N GLN A 526 -39.59 23.21 -20.80
CA GLN A 526 -40.41 23.53 -21.97
C GLN A 526 -41.42 22.41 -22.32
N SER A 527 -41.33 21.24 -21.70
CA SER A 527 -42.09 20.04 -22.08
C SER A 527 -43.23 19.65 -21.13
N ALA A 528 -43.75 20.62 -20.35
CA ALA A 528 -44.75 20.41 -19.28
C ALA A 528 -46.13 19.88 -19.73
N THR A 529 -46.29 19.41 -20.97
CA THR A 529 -47.53 18.84 -21.50
C THR A 529 -47.35 17.48 -22.18
N ILE A 530 -46.22 16.77 -22.00
CA ILE A 530 -46.02 15.46 -22.63
C ILE A 530 -46.38 14.34 -21.65
N THR A 531 -47.41 13.56 -22.00
CA THR A 531 -47.95 12.42 -21.24
C THR A 531 -47.08 11.15 -21.27
N ASP A 532 -45.87 11.25 -21.82
CA ASP A 532 -44.88 10.17 -21.90
C ASP A 532 -43.50 10.69 -21.47
N PRO A 533 -43.02 10.33 -20.26
CA PRO A 533 -41.74 10.81 -19.73
C PRO A 533 -40.52 10.27 -20.49
N SER A 534 -40.66 9.26 -21.34
CA SER A 534 -39.54 8.69 -22.12
C SER A 534 -39.07 9.61 -23.26
N ARG A 535 -39.98 10.45 -23.79
CA ARG A 535 -39.71 11.26 -25.00
C ARG A 535 -38.81 12.49 -24.75
N PRO A 536 -39.00 13.30 -23.70
CA PRO A 536 -38.08 14.39 -23.35
C PRO A 536 -36.69 13.89 -22.98
N ILE A 537 -36.63 12.74 -22.29
CA ILE A 537 -35.40 12.10 -21.84
C ILE A 537 -34.57 11.62 -23.02
N MET A 538 -35.21 10.93 -23.98
CA MET A 538 -34.54 10.52 -25.20
C MET A 538 -34.02 11.70 -26.02
N GLN A 539 -34.76 12.82 -26.08
CA GLN A 539 -34.27 14.03 -26.74
C GLN A 539 -33.05 14.63 -26.03
N ALA A 540 -33.04 14.67 -24.69
CA ALA A 540 -31.91 15.15 -23.91
C ALA A 540 -30.67 14.23 -24.05
N LEU A 541 -30.87 12.90 -24.06
CA LEU A 541 -29.81 11.93 -24.31
C LEU A 541 -29.22 12.08 -25.71
N GLU A 542 -30.07 12.21 -26.73
CA GLU A 542 -29.65 12.36 -28.13
C GLU A 542 -28.98 13.70 -28.42
N LYS A 543 -29.35 14.78 -27.73
CA LYS A 543 -28.70 16.09 -27.89
C LYS A 543 -27.43 16.24 -27.04
N GLY A 544 -27.38 15.58 -25.89
CA GLY A 544 -26.26 15.63 -24.95
C GLY A 544 -25.31 14.44 -25.10
N TYR A 545 -25.46 13.47 -24.21
CA TYR A 545 -24.51 12.37 -24.04
C TYR A 545 -24.28 11.55 -25.32
N LEU A 546 -25.34 11.08 -25.99
CA LEU A 546 -25.21 10.26 -27.19
C LEU A 546 -24.65 11.06 -28.39
N ASN A 547 -24.93 12.36 -28.46
CA ASN A 547 -24.36 13.24 -29.48
C ASN A 547 -22.84 13.35 -29.37
N VAL A 548 -22.32 13.34 -28.15
CA VAL A 548 -20.88 13.37 -27.88
C VAL A 548 -20.31 11.97 -28.06
N MET A 549 -20.90 10.96 -27.43
CA MET A 549 -20.40 9.58 -27.39
C MET A 549 -20.36 8.90 -28.76
N LYS A 550 -21.19 9.32 -29.73
CA LYS A 550 -21.12 8.79 -31.12
C LYS A 550 -19.85 9.18 -31.87
N ASN A 551 -19.13 10.21 -31.44
CA ASN A 551 -17.95 10.68 -32.16
C ASN A 551 -16.75 9.79 -31.85
N SER A 552 -16.02 9.41 -32.90
CA SER A 552 -14.75 8.70 -32.75
C SER A 552 -13.75 9.55 -31.97
N GLY A 553 -12.93 8.91 -31.13
CA GLY A 553 -11.95 9.58 -30.27
C GLY A 553 -12.50 10.09 -28.93
N VAL A 554 -13.80 9.99 -28.68
CA VAL A 554 -14.36 10.25 -27.35
C VAL A 554 -14.12 9.03 -26.45
N TYR A 555 -13.45 9.25 -25.33
CA TYR A 555 -13.17 8.22 -24.32
C TYR A 555 -14.47 7.60 -23.81
N GLY A 556 -14.47 6.27 -23.71
CA GLY A 556 -15.58 5.56 -23.10
C GLY A 556 -15.56 5.70 -21.58
N ASP A 557 -16.74 5.82 -21.00
CA ASP A 557 -16.99 5.87 -19.56
C ASP A 557 -17.80 4.65 -19.10
N ASP A 558 -18.09 4.60 -17.80
CA ASP A 558 -18.75 3.47 -17.14
C ASP A 558 -20.16 3.19 -17.72
N LEU A 559 -20.83 4.23 -18.22
CA LEU A 559 -22.17 4.15 -18.80
C LEU A 559 -22.15 3.38 -20.12
N ILE A 560 -21.33 3.84 -21.07
CA ILE A 560 -21.22 3.15 -22.36
C ILE A 560 -20.57 1.78 -22.21
N LEU A 561 -19.69 1.59 -21.21
CA LEU A 561 -19.09 0.30 -20.89
C LEU A 561 -20.16 -0.71 -20.45
N LYS A 562 -21.09 -0.32 -19.56
CA LYS A 562 -22.24 -1.16 -19.17
C LYS A 562 -23.15 -1.46 -20.36
N ALA A 563 -23.49 -0.47 -21.17
CA ALA A 563 -24.33 -0.66 -22.36
C ALA A 563 -23.71 -1.63 -23.38
N VAL A 564 -22.40 -1.58 -23.59
CA VAL A 564 -21.68 -2.54 -24.44
C VAL A 564 -21.72 -3.94 -23.84
N CYS A 565 -21.68 -4.08 -22.51
CA CYS A 565 -21.83 -5.39 -21.87
C CYS A 565 -23.21 -5.98 -22.15
N GLU A 566 -24.27 -5.18 -22.06
CA GLU A 566 -25.63 -5.65 -22.37
C GLU A 566 -25.78 -6.04 -23.84
N ALA A 567 -25.35 -5.16 -24.77
CA ALA A 567 -25.51 -5.37 -26.20
C ALA A 567 -24.87 -6.66 -26.73
N TYR A 568 -23.82 -7.15 -26.08
CA TYR A 568 -23.09 -8.36 -26.47
C TYR A 568 -23.13 -9.46 -25.40
N SER A 569 -23.96 -9.32 -24.36
CA SER A 569 -24.03 -10.26 -23.23
C SER A 569 -22.66 -10.62 -22.63
N LEU A 570 -21.87 -9.60 -22.27
CA LEU A 570 -20.47 -9.75 -21.82
C LEU A 570 -20.31 -9.67 -20.31
N HIS A 571 -19.24 -10.28 -19.81
CA HIS A 571 -18.66 -10.02 -18.50
C HIS A 571 -17.23 -9.51 -18.67
N LEU A 572 -17.01 -8.25 -18.31
CA LEU A 572 -15.70 -7.62 -18.31
C LEU A 572 -15.07 -7.70 -16.93
N VAL A 573 -13.83 -8.18 -16.88
CA VAL A 573 -12.98 -8.23 -15.68
C VAL A 573 -11.79 -7.32 -15.94
N ILE A 574 -11.70 -6.20 -15.23
CA ILE A 574 -10.79 -5.10 -15.57
C ILE A 574 -9.82 -4.89 -14.40
N LEU A 575 -8.53 -4.98 -14.67
CA LEU A 575 -7.48 -4.61 -13.73
C LEU A 575 -7.16 -3.13 -13.92
N GLN A 576 -7.64 -2.30 -13.00
CA GLN A 576 -7.39 -0.87 -13.00
C GLN A 576 -6.11 -0.55 -12.22
N GLU A 577 -5.07 -0.10 -12.92
CA GLU A 577 -3.86 0.52 -12.35
C GLU A 577 -4.20 1.95 -11.94
N LEU A 578 -4.16 2.21 -10.63
CA LEU A 578 -4.34 3.52 -10.03
C LEU A 578 -3.05 4.35 -10.14
N ASP A 579 -3.15 5.66 -9.99
CA ASP A 579 -2.02 6.61 -10.06
C ASP A 579 -0.86 6.27 -9.10
N ASP A 580 -1.18 5.58 -8.00
CA ASP A 580 -0.21 5.12 -7.00
C ASP A 580 0.42 3.75 -7.33
N LYS A 581 0.19 3.25 -8.54
CA LYS A 581 0.66 1.97 -9.10
C LYS A 581 0.14 0.73 -8.40
N ARG A 582 -0.88 0.86 -7.55
CA ARG A 582 -1.65 -0.29 -7.08
C ARG A 582 -2.69 -0.63 -8.14
N ALA A 583 -3.04 -1.90 -8.24
CA ALA A 583 -4.08 -2.34 -9.13
C ALA A 583 -5.28 -2.89 -8.35
N THR A 584 -6.48 -2.62 -8.85
CA THR A 584 -7.73 -3.18 -8.33
C THR A 584 -8.48 -3.88 -9.45
N TRP A 585 -9.14 -4.99 -9.14
CA TRP A 585 -10.10 -5.57 -10.06
C TRP A 585 -11.42 -4.81 -9.94
N MET A 586 -12.04 -4.56 -11.10
CA MET A 586 -13.41 -4.12 -11.23
C MET A 586 -14.10 -5.04 -12.23
N GLU A 587 -15.41 -5.23 -12.05
CA GLU A 587 -16.20 -6.09 -12.92
C GLU A 587 -17.41 -5.31 -13.44
N VAL A 588 -17.70 -5.50 -14.73
CA VAL A 588 -18.91 -4.99 -15.37
C VAL A 588 -19.55 -6.16 -16.10
N ARG A 589 -20.80 -6.46 -15.79
CA ARG A 589 -21.52 -7.61 -16.34
C ARG A 589 -22.85 -7.15 -16.95
N CYS A 590 -23.29 -7.83 -18.00
CA CYS A 590 -24.68 -7.75 -18.46
C CYS A 590 -25.65 -8.22 -17.35
N ASP A 591 -26.84 -7.64 -17.30
CA ASP A 591 -27.87 -8.06 -16.37
C ASP A 591 -28.58 -9.32 -16.92
N GLY A 592 -28.95 -10.26 -16.04
CA GLY A 592 -29.63 -11.50 -16.45
C GLY A 592 -28.73 -12.73 -16.64
N SER A 593 -28.90 -13.44 -17.77
CA SER A 593 -28.37 -14.80 -18.03
C SER A 593 -26.83 -14.93 -17.96
N GLU A 594 -26.33 -16.15 -18.14
CA GLU A 594 -24.87 -16.37 -18.25
C GLU A 594 -24.28 -15.58 -19.44
N PRO A 595 -23.14 -14.90 -19.25
CA PRO A 595 -22.52 -14.10 -20.30
C PRO A 595 -22.05 -15.00 -21.45
N GLU A 596 -22.20 -14.54 -22.69
CA GLU A 596 -21.69 -15.23 -23.88
C GLU A 596 -20.15 -15.27 -23.90
N ALA A 597 -19.49 -14.28 -23.29
CA ALA A 597 -18.04 -14.23 -23.18
C ALA A 597 -17.56 -13.43 -21.96
N VAL A 598 -16.41 -13.86 -21.42
CA VAL A 598 -15.66 -13.14 -20.40
C VAL A 598 -14.43 -12.49 -21.04
N ILE A 599 -14.25 -11.18 -20.84
CA ILE A 599 -13.14 -10.41 -21.39
C ILE A 599 -12.33 -9.78 -20.27
N TRP A 600 -11.00 -9.91 -20.35
CA TRP A 600 -10.08 -9.37 -19.37
C TRP A 600 -9.39 -8.13 -19.94
N LEU A 601 -9.43 -7.01 -19.21
CA LEU A 601 -8.87 -5.73 -19.63
C LEU A 601 -7.93 -5.16 -18.57
N HIS A 602 -7.01 -4.33 -19.01
CA HIS A 602 -6.16 -3.50 -18.17
C HIS A 602 -6.55 -2.05 -18.40
N LEU A 603 -6.88 -1.33 -17.34
CA LEU A 603 -7.14 0.09 -17.37
C LEU A 603 -6.01 0.82 -16.66
N ARG A 604 -5.39 1.80 -17.31
CA ARG A 604 -4.43 2.71 -16.67
C ARG A 604 -4.68 4.12 -17.15
N ASP A 605 -4.76 5.07 -16.22
CA ASP A 605 -5.18 6.44 -16.50
C ASP A 605 -6.56 6.41 -17.20
N LEU A 606 -6.61 6.61 -18.52
CA LEU A 606 -7.80 6.48 -19.36
C LEU A 606 -7.62 5.49 -20.52
N HIS A 607 -6.57 4.66 -20.47
CA HIS A 607 -6.20 3.75 -21.53
C HIS A 607 -6.55 2.30 -21.20
N TYR A 608 -7.38 1.71 -22.05
CA TYR A 608 -7.73 0.30 -22.01
C TYR A 608 -6.82 -0.54 -22.92
N GLU A 609 -6.39 -1.69 -22.42
CA GLU A 609 -5.62 -2.68 -23.15
C GLU A 609 -6.12 -4.09 -22.80
N ASN A 610 -5.91 -5.08 -23.67
CA ASN A 610 -6.29 -6.45 -23.39
C ASN A 610 -5.37 -7.11 -22.36
N LEU A 611 -5.97 -7.89 -21.47
CA LEU A 611 -5.28 -8.86 -20.64
C LEU A 611 -5.56 -10.25 -21.17
N LEU A 612 -4.51 -11.05 -21.21
CA LEU A 612 -4.59 -12.46 -21.55
C LEU A 612 -4.19 -13.28 -20.32
N VAL A 613 -4.99 -14.27 -19.98
CA VAL A 613 -4.58 -15.30 -19.01
C VAL A 613 -3.88 -16.44 -19.73
N GLN A 614 -3.02 -17.19 -19.03
CA GLN A 614 -2.24 -18.28 -19.61
C GLN A 614 -3.08 -19.29 -20.42
N SER A 615 -4.31 -19.58 -20.00
CA SER A 615 -5.22 -20.49 -20.70
C SER A 615 -5.68 -19.98 -22.08
N GLN A 616 -5.51 -18.70 -22.38
CA GLN A 616 -5.85 -18.11 -23.69
C GLN A 616 -4.69 -18.15 -24.69
N LEU A 617 -3.47 -18.39 -24.22
CA LEU A 617 -2.27 -18.50 -25.04
C LEU A 617 -2.14 -19.95 -25.52
N ARG A 618 -2.54 -20.23 -26.77
CA ARG A 618 -2.21 -21.51 -27.40
C ARG A 618 -0.70 -21.57 -27.70
N PRO A 619 -0.05 -22.75 -27.62
CA PRO A 619 1.33 -22.95 -28.04
C PRO A 619 1.61 -22.49 -29.47
#